data_AF-A0A967D399-F1
#
_entry.id   AF-A0A967D399-F1
#
_cell.length_a   1.000
_cell.length_b   1.000
_cell.length_c   1.000
_cell.angle_alpha   90.00
_cell.angle_beta   90.00
_cell.angle_gamma   90.00
#
_symmetry.space_group_name_H-M   'P 1'
#
loop_
_entity.id
_entity.type
_entity.pdbx_description
1 polymer ?
#
loop_
_entity_poly.entity_id
_entity_poly.type
_entity_poly.pdbx_seq_one_letter_code
_entity_poly.pdbx_strand_id
1 'polypeptide(L)'
;MRRPGDRGQATVEAALLLPVVAVALLAVIQVGLLVHARVMVTHAAREGVRVAATGGDNGEVTEAVVASGRLPPQRLEVEVVPGGGRVTVVVRFDAPTNVPIVGALVGDLVLDAEATMRLER
;
A
#
# COMPACT_ATOMS: atom_id res chain seq x y z
N MET A 1 51.69 8.09 -26.42
CA MET A 1 50.58 8.94 -26.93
C MET A 1 49.34 8.64 -26.09
N ARG A 2 48.97 9.51 -25.13
CA ARG A 2 47.69 9.38 -24.38
C ARG A 2 46.58 9.99 -25.23
N ARG A 3 45.57 9.19 -25.60
CA ARG A 3 44.45 9.65 -26.42
C ARG A 3 43.58 10.60 -25.59
N PRO A 4 43.25 11.81 -26.08
CA PRO A 4 42.40 12.78 -25.36
C PRO A 4 40.95 12.32 -25.05
N GLY A 5 40.56 11.08 -25.38
CA GLY A 5 39.19 10.56 -25.24
C GLY A 5 38.86 9.79 -23.95
N ASP A 6 39.85 9.27 -23.22
CA ASP A 6 39.60 8.37 -22.07
C ASP A 6 38.80 9.04 -20.92
N ARG A 7 38.99 10.35 -20.71
CA ARG A 7 38.26 11.10 -19.66
C ARG A 7 36.79 11.37 -20.02
N GLY A 8 36.47 11.45 -21.31
CA GLY A 8 35.09 11.64 -21.78
C GLY A 8 34.32 10.32 -21.83
N GLN A 9 35.00 9.23 -22.21
CA GLN A 9 34.39 7.91 -22.36
C GLN A 9 33.82 7.36 -21.05
N ALA A 10 34.57 7.45 -19.95
CA ALA A 10 34.08 7.01 -18.63
C ALA A 10 32.81 7.75 -18.18
N THR A 11 32.72 9.05 -18.49
CA THR A 11 31.54 9.88 -18.19
C THR A 11 30.33 9.45 -19.04
N VAL A 12 30.55 9.10 -20.31
CA VAL A 12 29.47 8.63 -21.22
C VAL A 12 28.96 7.25 -20.80
N GLU A 13 29.85 6.33 -20.42
CA GLU A 13 29.48 5.01 -19.90
C GLU A 13 28.65 5.13 -18.61
N ALA A 14 29.05 6.01 -17.68
CA ALA A 14 28.26 6.29 -16.49
C ALA A 14 26.90 6.93 -16.81
N ALA A 15 26.85 7.85 -17.77
CA ALA A 15 25.61 8.49 -18.19
C ALA A 15 24.60 7.48 -18.80
N LEU A 16 25.08 6.40 -19.43
CA LEU A 16 24.23 5.33 -19.94
C LEU A 16 23.66 4.43 -18.83
N LEU A 17 24.36 4.30 -17.70
CA LEU A 17 23.90 3.55 -16.52
C LEU A 17 22.93 4.35 -15.65
N LEU A 18 23.05 5.68 -15.62
CA LEU A 18 22.20 6.56 -14.79
C LEU A 18 20.69 6.28 -14.93
N PRO A 19 20.11 6.12 -16.15
CA PRO A 19 18.69 5.80 -16.30
C PRO A 19 18.29 4.50 -15.60
N VAL A 20 19.12 3.45 -15.68
CA VAL A 20 18.86 2.15 -15.05
C VAL A 20 18.88 2.29 -13.52
N VAL A 21 19.88 3.00 -12.99
CA VAL A 21 19.97 3.28 -11.55
C VAL A 21 18.78 4.12 -11.08
N ALA A 22 18.37 5.12 -11.86
CA ALA A 22 17.20 5.95 -11.54
C ALA A 22 15.92 5.11 -11.47
N VAL A 23 15.68 4.22 -12.44
CA VAL A 23 14.53 3.30 -12.41
C VAL A 23 14.60 2.36 -11.20
N ALA A 24 15.77 1.82 -10.87
CA ALA A 24 15.94 0.98 -9.69
C ALA A 24 15.62 1.72 -8.39
N LEU A 25 16.07 2.97 -8.23
CA LEU A 25 15.75 3.81 -7.08
C LEU A 25 14.25 4.11 -6.98
N LEU A 26 13.61 4.43 -8.11
CA LEU A 26 12.16 4.64 -8.20
C LEU A 26 11.38 3.39 -7.81
N ALA A 27 11.84 2.20 -8.20
CA ALA A 27 11.24 0.93 -7.81
C ALA A 27 11.35 0.70 -6.28
N VAL A 28 12.51 0.99 -5.68
CA VAL A 28 12.69 0.90 -4.22
C VAL A 28 11.73 1.84 -3.48
N ILE A 29 11.57 3.07 -3.96
CA ILE A 29 10.61 4.04 -3.40
C ILE A 29 9.18 3.48 -3.50
N GLN A 30 8.79 2.94 -4.67
CA GLN A 30 7.45 2.37 -4.85
C GLN A 30 7.19 1.20 -3.89
N VAL A 31 8.16 0.32 -3.66
CA VAL A 31 8.04 -0.76 -2.67
C VAL A 31 7.86 -0.19 -1.26
N GLY A 32 8.61 0.84 -0.89
CA GLY A 32 8.44 1.53 0.40
C GLY A 32 7.03 2.08 0.59
N LEU A 33 6.45 2.70 -0.44
CA LEU A 33 5.08 3.20 -0.42
C LEU A 33 4.06 2.07 -0.28
N LEU A 34 4.26 0.94 -0.96
CA LEU A 34 3.38 -0.21 -0.87
C LEU A 34 3.40 -0.84 0.53
N VAL A 35 4.58 -0.96 1.13
CA VAL A 35 4.73 -1.45 2.51
C VAL A 35 4.06 -0.50 3.50
N HIS A 36 4.20 0.82 3.30
CA HIS A 36 3.50 1.80 4.12
C HIS A 36 1.97 1.65 4.02
N ALA A 37 1.43 1.55 2.79
CA ALA A 37 0.00 1.31 2.58
C ALA A 37 -0.47 0.00 3.24
N ARG A 38 0.32 -1.08 3.13
CA ARG A 38 0.02 -2.37 3.77
C ARG A 38 -0.14 -2.25 5.28
N VAL A 39 0.75 -1.49 5.92
CA VAL A 39 0.70 -1.22 7.36
C VAL A 39 -0.58 -0.44 7.70
N MET A 40 -0.93 0.59 6.93
CA MET A 40 -2.15 1.37 7.15
C MET A 40 -3.43 0.55 6.99
N VAL A 41 -3.53 -0.28 5.95
CA VAL A 41 -4.70 -1.18 5.73
C VAL A 41 -4.84 -2.18 6.88
N THR A 42 -3.72 -2.72 7.38
CA THR A 42 -3.70 -3.64 8.53
C THR A 42 -4.17 -2.96 9.81
N HIS A 43 -3.73 -1.72 10.07
CA HIS A 43 -4.21 -0.94 11.19
C HIS A 43 -5.69 -0.62 11.07
N ALA A 44 -6.15 -0.29 9.86
CA ALA A 44 -7.55 0.03 9.59
C ALA A 44 -8.46 -1.17 9.84
N ALA A 45 -8.09 -2.37 9.36
CA ALA A 45 -8.84 -3.60 9.63
C ALA A 45 -8.95 -3.90 11.14
N ARG A 46 -7.85 -3.68 11.89
CA ARG A 46 -7.83 -3.84 13.35
C ARG A 46 -8.73 -2.84 14.08
N GLU A 47 -8.85 -1.62 13.57
CA GLU A 47 -9.76 -0.64 14.15
C GLU A 47 -11.22 -0.99 13.84
N GLY A 48 -11.52 -1.31 12.59
CA GLY A 48 -12.86 -1.72 12.18
C GLY A 48 -13.36 -2.93 12.97
N VAL A 49 -12.52 -3.95 13.15
CA VAL A 49 -12.93 -5.14 13.92
C VAL A 49 -13.17 -4.86 15.40
N ARG A 50 -12.49 -3.86 15.99
CA ARG A 50 -12.74 -3.45 17.39
C ARG A 50 -14.15 -2.89 17.55
N VAL A 51 -14.54 -1.99 16.64
CA VAL A 51 -15.89 -1.41 16.62
C VAL A 51 -16.93 -2.50 16.36
N ALA A 52 -16.68 -3.39 15.41
CA ALA A 52 -17.57 -4.50 15.11
C ALA A 52 -17.72 -5.47 16.30
N ALA A 53 -16.63 -5.72 17.04
CA ALA A 53 -16.63 -6.64 18.18
C ALA A 53 -17.47 -6.13 19.36
N THR A 54 -17.59 -4.81 19.52
CA THR A 54 -18.44 -4.18 20.54
C THR A 54 -19.88 -3.94 20.06
N GLY A 55 -20.26 -4.49 18.91
CA GLY A 55 -21.63 -4.42 18.38
C GLY A 55 -21.92 -3.20 17.51
N GLY A 56 -20.90 -2.50 17.02
CA GLY A 56 -21.09 -1.39 16.08
C GLY A 56 -21.62 -1.85 14.73
N ASP A 57 -22.34 -0.96 14.04
CA ASP A 57 -22.91 -1.25 12.72
C ASP A 57 -21.89 -1.11 11.58
N ASN A 58 -22.27 -1.50 10.36
CA ASN A 58 -21.38 -1.45 9.20
C ASN A 58 -20.91 -0.01 8.85
N GLY A 59 -21.72 1.01 9.15
CA GLY A 59 -21.38 2.40 8.95
C GLY A 59 -20.29 2.86 9.92
N GLU A 60 -20.46 2.56 11.20
CA GLU A 60 -19.49 2.85 12.27
C GLU A 60 -18.16 2.12 12.02
N VAL A 61 -18.21 0.85 11.58
CA VAL A 61 -17.03 0.08 11.20
C VAL A 61 -16.30 0.73 10.02
N THR A 62 -17.05 1.16 8.99
CA THR A 62 -16.47 1.82 7.81
C THR A 62 -15.82 3.15 8.19
N GLU A 63 -16.48 3.96 9.03
CA GLU A 63 -15.93 5.22 9.53
C GLU A 63 -14.63 4.99 10.30
N ALA A 64 -14.59 3.99 11.18
CA ALA A 64 -13.41 3.62 11.95
C ALA A 64 -12.24 3.18 11.06
N VAL A 65 -12.51 2.39 10.01
CA VAL A 65 -11.52 1.99 9.00
C VAL A 65 -10.97 3.22 8.26
N VAL A 66 -11.83 4.13 7.80
CA VAL A 66 -11.41 5.33 7.05
C VAL A 66 -10.59 6.28 7.94
N ALA A 67 -11.05 6.52 9.17
CA ALA A 67 -10.39 7.43 10.11
C ALA A 67 -9.00 6.95 10.53
N SER A 68 -8.84 5.64 10.76
CA SER A 68 -7.56 5.05 11.20
C SER A 68 -6.58 4.82 10.05
N GLY A 69 -7.07 4.43 8.87
CA GLY A 69 -6.24 4.18 7.70
C GLY A 69 -5.65 5.44 7.07
N ARG A 70 -6.31 6.61 7.20
CA ARG A 70 -5.98 7.83 6.43
C ARG A 70 -5.84 7.56 4.93
N LEU A 71 -6.56 6.56 4.43
CA LEU A 71 -6.57 6.16 3.02
C LEU A 71 -7.77 6.81 2.33
N PRO A 72 -7.69 7.09 1.02
CA PRO A 72 -8.81 7.64 0.26
C PRO A 72 -10.02 6.69 0.32
N PRO A 73 -11.18 7.13 0.83
CA PRO A 73 -12.34 6.26 1.01
C PRO A 73 -12.89 5.71 -0.30
N GLN A 74 -12.64 6.39 -1.43
CA GLN A 74 -13.08 5.95 -2.77
C GLN A 74 -12.32 4.72 -3.28
N ARG A 75 -11.21 4.34 -2.63
CA ARG A 75 -10.36 3.21 -2.97
C ARG A 75 -10.36 2.12 -1.91
N LEU A 76 -11.24 2.24 -0.92
CA LEU A 76 -11.41 1.29 0.16
C LEU A 76 -12.70 0.52 -0.04
N GLU A 77 -12.62 -0.79 0.14
CA GLU A 77 -13.76 -1.67 0.30
C GLU A 77 -13.68 -2.31 1.69
N VAL A 78 -14.78 -2.26 2.44
CA VAL A 78 -14.86 -2.80 3.79
C VAL A 78 -15.95 -3.85 3.83
N GLU A 79 -15.59 -5.06 4.25
CA GLU A 79 -16.50 -6.19 4.39
C GLU A 79 -16.49 -6.66 5.85
N VAL A 80 -17.68 -6.76 6.45
CA VAL A 80 -17.87 -7.25 7.82
C VAL A 80 -18.51 -8.63 7.74
N VAL A 81 -17.80 -9.64 8.23
CA VAL A 81 -18.23 -11.04 8.20
C VAL A 81 -18.47 -11.53 9.62
N PRO A 82 -19.74 -11.66 10.06
CA PRO A 82 -20.06 -12.23 11.37
C PRO A 82 -19.87 -13.76 11.37
N GLY A 83 -19.43 -14.32 12.49
CA GLY A 83 -19.21 -15.77 12.60
C GLY A 83 -19.28 -16.30 14.03
N GLY A 84 -20.43 -16.89 14.41
CA GLY A 84 -20.55 -17.79 15.57
C GLY A 84 -19.98 -17.29 16.91
N GLY A 85 -20.05 -15.98 17.19
CA GLY A 85 -19.44 -15.37 18.39
C GLY A 85 -18.11 -14.63 18.14
N ARG A 86 -17.71 -14.52 16.88
CA ARG A 86 -16.62 -13.68 16.38
C ARG A 86 -17.12 -12.78 15.26
N VAL A 87 -16.34 -11.77 14.93
CA VAL A 87 -16.53 -10.92 13.77
C VAL A 87 -15.18 -10.74 13.08
N THR A 88 -15.18 -10.82 11.76
CA THR A 88 -14.02 -10.55 10.91
C THR A 88 -14.31 -9.31 10.09
N VAL A 89 -13.34 -8.39 10.03
CA VAL A 89 -13.39 -7.24 9.13
C VAL A 89 -12.28 -7.40 8.10
N VAL A 90 -12.66 -7.37 6.83
CA VAL A 90 -11.77 -7.40 5.68
C VAL A 90 -11.75 -6.00 5.08
N VAL A 91 -10.55 -5.47 4.87
CA VAL A 91 -10.33 -4.17 4.24
C VAL A 91 -9.50 -4.41 2.99
N ARG A 92 -10.07 -4.06 1.84
CA ARG A 92 -9.34 -4.01 0.56
C ARG A 92 -9.01 -2.58 0.21
N PHE A 93 -7.81 -2.37 -0.28
CA PHE A 93 -7.35 -1.06 -0.73
C PHE A 93 -6.72 -1.16 -2.11
N ASP A 94 -7.22 -0.37 -3.05
CA ASP A 94 -6.61 -0.22 -4.38
C ASP A 94 -5.44 0.77 -4.29
N ALA A 95 -4.22 0.23 -4.14
CA ALA A 95 -3.03 1.02 -3.92
C ALA A 95 -2.48 1.56 -5.25
N PRO A 96 -2.43 2.90 -5.44
CA PRO A 96 -1.92 3.46 -6.67
C PRO A 96 -0.42 3.28 -6.80
N THR A 97 0.00 3.01 -8.03
CA THR A 97 1.42 3.04 -8.38
C THR A 97 1.80 4.43 -8.87
N ASN A 98 1.95 5.36 -7.92
CA ASN A 98 2.15 6.80 -8.16
C ASN A 98 3.49 7.16 -8.83
N VAL A 99 4.44 6.23 -8.89
CA VAL A 99 5.73 6.46 -9.52
C VAL A 99 5.59 6.29 -11.05
N PRO A 100 5.74 7.34 -11.88
CA PRO A 100 5.29 7.32 -13.28
C PRO A 100 5.77 6.13 -14.12
N ILE A 101 7.07 5.85 -14.10
CA ILE A 101 7.68 4.74 -14.87
C ILE A 101 7.25 3.39 -14.31
N VAL A 102 7.12 3.27 -12.98
CA VAL A 102 6.76 2.01 -12.33
C VAL A 102 5.25 1.74 -12.49
N GLY A 103 4.42 2.76 -12.39
CA GLY A 103 2.97 2.68 -12.59
C GLY A 103 2.59 2.30 -14.00
N ALA A 104 3.29 2.84 -15.00
CA ALA A 104 3.09 2.43 -16.39
C ALA A 104 3.47 0.97 -16.67
N LEU A 105 4.37 0.37 -15.88
CA LEU A 105 4.83 -1.01 -16.07
C LEU A 105 4.03 -2.04 -15.26
N VAL A 106 3.57 -1.68 -14.06
CA VAL A 106 3.01 -2.64 -13.08
C VAL A 106 1.50 -2.45 -12.86
N GLY A 107 0.95 -1.26 -13.10
CA GLY A 107 -0.45 -0.96 -12.78
C GLY A 107 -0.70 -0.80 -11.27
N ASP A 108 -1.95 -0.54 -10.89
CA ASP A 108 -2.36 -0.43 -9.49
C ASP A 108 -2.42 -1.83 -8.83
N LEU A 109 -2.19 -1.88 -7.51
CA LEU A 109 -2.07 -3.13 -6.75
C LEU A 109 -3.12 -3.19 -5.65
N VAL A 110 -3.88 -4.28 -5.61
CA VAL A 110 -4.87 -4.51 -4.54
C VAL A 110 -4.17 -5.04 -3.28
N LEU A 111 -4.43 -4.39 -2.15
CA LEU A 111 -3.93 -4.76 -0.84
C LEU A 111 -5.07 -5.16 0.09
N ASP A 112 -5.06 -6.41 0.57
CA ASP A 112 -6.12 -6.94 1.43
C ASP A 112 -5.62 -7.25 2.84
N ALA A 113 -6.23 -6.67 3.88
CA ALA A 113 -5.98 -7.08 5.26
C ALA A 113 -7.27 -7.52 5.95
N GLU A 114 -7.14 -8.54 6.79
CA GLU A 114 -8.24 -9.03 7.62
C GLU A 114 -7.86 -8.96 9.09
N ALA A 115 -8.86 -8.76 9.95
CA ALA A 115 -8.72 -8.88 11.38
C ALA A 115 -9.98 -9.53 11.97
N THR A 116 -9.80 -10.44 12.93
CA THR A 116 -10.90 -11.17 13.58
C THR A 116 -10.84 -10.96 15.09
N MET A 117 -12.00 -10.68 15.71
CA MET A 117 -12.14 -10.58 17.17
C MET A 117 -13.37 -11.33 17.66
N ARG A 118 -13.40 -11.62 18.96
CA ARG A 118 -14.57 -12.21 19.63
C ARG A 118 -15.60 -11.11 19.88
N LEU A 119 -16.88 -11.41 19.64
CA LEU A 119 -17.97 -10.51 19.99
C LEU A 119 -18.06 -10.36 21.52
N GLU A 120 -18.05 -9.11 21.97
CA GLU A 120 -18.39 -8.72 23.32
C GLU A 120 -19.90 -8.51 23.35
N ARG A 121 -20.62 -9.50 23.89
CA ARG A 121 -22.06 -9.44 24.16
C ARG A 121 -22.29 -9.08 25.61
#